data_AF-A0A163JFJ5-F1
#
_entry.id   AF-A0A163JFJ5-F1
#
_cell.length_a   1.000
_cell.length_b   1.000
_cell.length_c   1.000
_cell.angle_alpha   90.00
_cell.angle_beta   90.00
_cell.angle_gamma   90.00
#
_symmetry.space_group_name_H-M   'P 1'
#
loop_
_entity.id
_entity.type
_entity.pdbx_description
1 polymer ?
#
loop_
_entity_poly.entity_id
_entity_poly.type
_entity_poly.pdbx_seq_one_letter_code
_entity_poly.pdbx_strand_id
1 'polypeptide(L)'
;MVDLFIMRLPPLTHLPAFARSCSRQSTDYMTELAAKELSPNNNDPIQPAVAANAFLQVIMMLRKTFIQDSVLVMALSPCHPIWQHSIFSDPASMSFKKQVNIIALECSSMLTLIC
;
A
#
# COMPACT_ATOMS: atom_id res chain seq x y z
N MET A 1 13.83 -20.71 16.79
CA MET A 1 14.89 -19.84 16.24
C MET A 1 14.49 -19.54 14.82
N VAL A 2 13.63 -18.53 14.62
CA VAL A 2 13.05 -18.23 13.30
C VAL A 2 14.04 -17.31 12.60
N ASP A 3 14.45 -17.73 11.42
CA ASP A 3 15.56 -17.19 10.65
C ASP A 3 15.37 -15.69 10.32
N LEU A 4 16.37 -14.89 10.68
CA LEU A 4 16.43 -13.44 10.47
C LEU A 4 16.67 -13.06 8.99
N PHE A 5 16.79 -14.05 8.08
CA PHE A 5 17.09 -13.81 6.66
C PHE A 5 15.86 -13.59 5.74
N ILE A 6 14.61 -13.82 6.18
CA ILE A 6 13.43 -13.65 5.31
C ILE A 6 12.91 -12.18 5.23
N MET A 7 13.47 -11.25 6.02
CA MET A 7 13.09 -9.82 5.99
C MET A 7 14.11 -8.90 5.29
N ARG A 8 14.95 -9.42 4.39
CA ARG A 8 15.70 -8.54 3.46
C ARG A 8 14.89 -8.31 2.19
N LEU A 9 13.91 -7.41 2.31
CA LEU A 9 13.33 -6.70 1.15
C LEU A 9 14.49 -5.96 0.43
N PRO A 10 14.61 -6.02 -0.91
CA PRO A 10 15.69 -5.34 -1.61
C PRO A 10 15.61 -3.81 -1.41
N PRO A 11 16.74 -3.09 -1.49
CA PRO A 11 16.77 -1.64 -1.31
C PRO A 11 15.77 -0.92 -2.23
N LEU A 12 15.02 0.02 -1.67
CA LEU A 12 13.95 0.84 -2.28
C LEU A 12 14.41 1.79 -3.41
N THR A 13 15.49 1.48 -4.13
CA THR A 13 16.03 2.35 -5.18
C THR A 13 15.22 2.27 -6.48
N HIS A 14 14.43 1.21 -6.69
CA HIS A 14 13.73 0.96 -7.97
C HIS A 14 12.19 1.02 -7.91
N LEU A 15 11.62 1.88 -7.05
CA LEU A 15 10.19 2.23 -7.17
C LEU A 15 9.96 3.12 -8.41
N PRO A 16 8.90 2.87 -9.21
CA PRO A 16 8.47 3.79 -10.26
C PRO A 16 8.23 5.17 -9.67
N ALA A 17 8.53 6.23 -10.41
CA ALA A 17 8.37 7.63 -9.97
C ALA A 17 6.99 7.92 -9.36
N PHE A 18 5.95 7.21 -9.81
CA PHE A 18 4.59 7.27 -9.29
C PHE A 18 4.47 6.90 -7.82
N ALA A 19 5.11 5.82 -7.37
CA ALA A 19 5.02 5.38 -5.98
C ALA A 19 5.76 6.33 -5.02
N ARG A 20 6.79 7.04 -5.51
CA ARG A 20 7.42 8.16 -4.77
C ARG A 20 6.51 9.39 -4.73
N SER A 21 5.84 9.72 -5.84
CA SER A 21 4.92 10.86 -5.92
C SER A 21 3.68 10.68 -5.02
N CYS A 22 3.04 9.50 -5.09
CA CYS A 22 1.88 9.15 -4.28
C CYS A 22 2.21 9.10 -2.77
N SER A 23 3.46 8.77 -2.43
CA SER A 23 3.97 8.85 -1.06
C SER A 23 4.15 10.30 -0.57
N ARG A 24 4.68 11.20 -1.41
CA ARG A 24 4.87 12.63 -1.05
C ARG A 24 3.56 13.38 -0.92
N GLN A 25 2.67 13.23 -1.89
CA GLN A 25 1.34 13.86 -1.83
C GLN A 25 0.54 13.34 -0.63
N SER A 26 0.83 12.10 -0.19
CA SER A 26 0.21 11.54 1.01
C SER A 26 0.68 12.14 2.33
N THR A 27 1.94 12.54 2.41
CA THR A 27 2.49 13.20 3.60
C THR A 27 2.03 14.64 3.71
N ASP A 28 1.84 15.34 2.58
CA ASP A 28 1.47 16.75 2.58
C ASP A 28 0.02 16.95 3.07
N TYR A 29 -0.93 16.10 2.61
CA TYR A 29 -2.34 16.19 3.07
C TYR A 29 -2.52 15.81 4.55
N MET A 30 -1.67 14.91 5.07
CA MET A 30 -1.75 14.46 6.46
C MET A 30 -1.14 15.46 7.44
N THR A 31 -0.09 16.18 7.02
CA THR A 31 0.59 17.18 7.85
C THR A 31 -0.30 18.40 8.10
N GLU A 32 -1.08 18.82 7.09
CA GLU A 32 -2.02 19.93 7.21
C GLU A 32 -3.24 19.59 8.10
N LEU A 33 -3.76 18.36 7.99
CA LEU A 33 -4.88 17.90 8.82
C LEU A 33 -4.47 17.79 10.31
N ALA A 34 -3.25 17.32 10.58
CA ALA A 34 -2.71 17.21 11.93
C ALA A 34 -2.49 18.57 12.61
N ALA A 35 -2.19 19.63 11.84
CA ALA A 35 -1.99 20.97 12.38
C ALA A 35 -3.31 21.64 12.84
N LYS A 36 -4.46 21.20 12.34
CA LYS A 36 -5.76 21.85 12.56
C LYS A 36 -6.52 21.34 13.80
N GLU A 37 -6.15 20.17 14.34
CA GLU A 37 -6.83 19.49 15.45
C GLU A 37 -6.18 19.71 16.84
N LEU A 38 -5.19 20.60 16.95
CA LEU A 38 -4.39 20.81 18.19
C LEU A 38 -4.94 21.88 19.15
N SER A 39 -6.25 21.89 19.44
CA SER A 39 -6.77 22.61 20.63
C SER A 39 -6.96 21.63 21.78
N PRO A 40 -6.11 21.64 22.83
CA PRO A 40 -6.13 20.60 23.84
C PRO A 40 -7.12 20.97 24.96
N ASN A 41 -8.26 20.29 25.03
CA ASN A 41 -8.98 20.11 26.29
C ASN A 41 -8.50 18.80 26.92
N ASN A 42 -7.98 18.92 28.12
CA ASN A 42 -7.00 18.03 28.74
C ASN A 42 -7.64 17.30 29.91
N ASN A 43 -8.44 16.25 29.66
CA ASN A 43 -9.00 15.38 30.70
C ASN A 43 -9.29 13.92 30.27
N ASP A 44 -8.59 13.36 29.26
CA ASP A 44 -8.78 11.96 28.83
C ASP A 44 -7.53 11.08 29.11
N PRO A 45 -7.70 9.82 29.58
CA PRO A 45 -6.60 8.95 30.00
C PRO A 45 -5.80 8.32 28.84
N ILE A 46 -6.24 8.48 27.59
CA ILE A 46 -5.41 8.25 26.39
C ILE A 46 -5.54 9.50 25.55
N GLN A 47 -4.42 10.17 25.29
CA GLN A 47 -4.40 11.35 24.42
C GLN A 47 -5.02 10.97 23.06
N PRO A 48 -6.13 11.60 22.65
CA PRO A 48 -6.76 11.33 21.35
C PRO A 48 -5.76 11.43 20.18
N ALA A 49 -4.73 12.27 20.32
CA ALA A 49 -3.62 12.37 19.38
C ALA A 49 -2.77 11.09 19.26
N VAL A 50 -2.51 10.37 20.35
CA VAL A 50 -1.72 9.12 20.34
C VAL A 50 -2.49 8.01 19.62
N ALA A 51 -3.80 7.87 19.91
CA ALA A 51 -4.65 6.91 19.24
C ALA A 51 -4.81 7.23 17.74
N ALA A 52 -5.01 8.51 17.39
CA ALA A 52 -5.07 8.95 16.00
C ALA A 52 -3.77 8.63 15.25
N ASN A 53 -2.60 8.94 15.83
CA ASN A 53 -1.31 8.65 15.21
C ASN A 53 -1.07 7.16 15.00
N ALA A 54 -1.46 6.30 15.96
CA ALA A 54 -1.38 4.86 15.80
C ALA A 54 -2.32 4.35 14.68
N PHE A 55 -3.54 4.90 14.60
CA PHE A 55 -4.49 4.55 13.55
C PHE A 55 -3.98 4.96 12.15
N LEU A 56 -3.38 6.15 12.03
CA LEU A 56 -2.76 6.59 10.79
C LEU A 56 -1.65 5.65 10.33
N GLN A 57 -0.81 5.16 11.24
CA GLN A 57 0.21 4.16 10.90
C GLN A 57 -0.41 2.87 10.35
N VAL A 58 -1.49 2.38 10.97
CA VAL A 58 -2.20 1.20 10.49
C VAL A 58 -2.78 1.44 9.09
N ILE A 59 -3.39 2.59 8.84
CA ILE A 59 -3.92 2.94 7.51
C ILE A 59 -2.80 3.03 6.47
N MET A 60 -1.64 3.59 6.83
CA MET A 60 -0.48 3.65 5.92
C MET A 60 0.03 2.25 5.56
N MET A 61 0.08 1.33 6.53
CA MET A 61 0.47 -0.05 6.29
C MET A 61 -0.56 -0.76 5.41
N LEU A 62 -1.84 -0.66 5.78
CA LEU A 62 -2.95 -1.28 5.06
C LEU A 62 -3.04 -0.80 3.63
N ARG A 63 -2.81 0.50 3.38
CA ARG A 63 -2.79 1.06 2.03
C ARG A 63 -1.72 0.40 1.16
N LYS A 64 -0.51 0.18 1.69
CA LYS A 64 0.58 -0.45 0.93
C LYS A 64 0.24 -1.90 0.59
N THR A 65 -0.17 -2.69 1.57
CA THR A 65 -0.52 -4.10 1.36
C THR A 65 -1.72 -4.24 0.44
N PHE A 66 -2.74 -3.41 0.63
CA PHE A 66 -3.94 -3.45 -0.20
C PHE A 66 -3.63 -3.15 -1.67
N ILE A 67 -2.82 -2.12 -1.97
CA ILE A 67 -2.45 -1.79 -3.36
C ILE A 67 -1.58 -2.90 -3.97
N GLN A 68 -0.63 -3.44 -3.21
CA GLN A 68 0.21 -4.55 -3.64
C GLN A 68 -0.62 -5.79 -4.02
N ASP A 69 -1.57 -6.17 -3.16
CA ASP A 69 -2.33 -7.41 -3.32
C ASP A 69 -3.58 -7.24 -4.18
N SER A 70 -4.01 -6.00 -4.45
CA SER A 70 -5.22 -5.67 -5.19
C SER A 70 -5.31 -6.34 -6.57
N VAL A 71 -4.18 -6.56 -7.24
CA VAL A 71 -4.16 -7.23 -8.56
C VAL A 71 -4.68 -8.66 -8.45
N LEU A 72 -4.25 -9.38 -7.41
CA LEU A 72 -4.71 -10.73 -7.12
C LEU A 72 -6.16 -10.71 -6.65
N VAL A 73 -6.51 -9.83 -5.71
CA VAL A 73 -7.87 -9.77 -5.17
C VAL A 73 -8.88 -9.38 -6.27
N MET A 74 -8.50 -8.51 -7.21
CA MET A 74 -9.34 -8.14 -8.35
C MET A 74 -9.51 -9.29 -9.35
N ALA A 75 -8.52 -10.18 -9.48
CA ALA A 75 -8.67 -11.40 -10.27
C ALA A 75 -9.63 -12.40 -9.58
N LEU A 76 -9.58 -12.49 -8.25
CA LEU A 76 -10.45 -13.38 -7.46
C LEU A 76 -11.88 -12.86 -7.33
N SER A 77 -12.08 -11.53 -7.30
CA SER A 77 -13.39 -10.90 -7.11
C SER A 77 -13.60 -9.70 -8.06
N PRO A 78 -13.73 -9.93 -9.38
CA PRO A 78 -13.77 -8.86 -10.37
C PRO A 78 -15.00 -7.94 -10.26
N CYS A 79 -16.08 -8.40 -9.63
CA CYS A 79 -17.33 -7.64 -9.50
C CYS A 79 -17.40 -6.77 -8.24
N HIS A 80 -16.34 -6.71 -7.42
CA HIS A 80 -16.38 -5.92 -6.19
C HIS A 80 -16.46 -4.41 -6.50
N PRO A 81 -17.35 -3.64 -5.84
CA PRO A 81 -17.54 -2.21 -6.11
C PRO A 81 -16.26 -1.37 -5.95
N ILE A 82 -15.32 -1.81 -5.11
CA ILE A 82 -14.04 -1.10 -4.88
C ILE A 82 -13.21 -0.92 -6.16
N TRP A 83 -13.34 -1.83 -7.13
CA TRP A 83 -12.60 -1.76 -8.39
C TRP A 83 -13.14 -0.73 -9.37
N GLN A 84 -14.36 -0.22 -9.13
CA GLN A 84 -14.94 0.87 -9.92
C GLN A 84 -14.31 2.23 -9.56
N HIS A 85 -13.51 2.29 -8.49
CA HIS A 85 -12.81 3.50 -8.11
C HIS A 85 -11.76 3.89 -9.15
N SER A 86 -11.69 5.18 -9.48
CA SER A 86 -10.82 5.73 -10.53
C SER A 86 -9.34 5.40 -10.33
N ILE A 87 -8.88 5.21 -9.09
CA ILE A 87 -7.51 4.81 -8.76
C ILE A 87 -7.08 3.50 -9.45
N PHE A 88 -8.03 2.58 -9.69
CA PHE A 88 -7.73 1.30 -10.34
C PHE A 88 -7.70 1.40 -11.85
N SER A 89 -8.37 2.41 -12.41
CA SER A 89 -8.37 2.74 -13.83
C SER A 89 -7.21 3.67 -14.23
N ASP A 90 -6.49 4.22 -13.25
CA ASP A 90 -5.32 5.09 -13.48
C ASP A 90 -4.25 4.36 -14.33
N PRO A 91 -3.59 5.04 -15.29
CA PRO A 91 -2.56 4.43 -16.12
C PRO A 91 -1.42 3.77 -15.34
N ALA A 92 -1.02 4.31 -14.18
CA ALA A 92 0.02 3.73 -13.34
C ALA A 92 -0.47 2.45 -12.65
N SER A 93 -1.71 2.42 -12.17
CA SER A 93 -2.36 1.20 -11.65
C SER A 93 -2.44 0.10 -12.73
N MET A 94 -2.88 0.48 -13.94
CA MET A 94 -2.95 -0.45 -15.07
C MET A 94 -1.58 -0.98 -15.49
N SER A 95 -0.54 -0.14 -15.44
CA SER A 95 0.85 -0.55 -15.68
C SER A 95 1.33 -1.54 -14.61
N PHE A 96 1.08 -1.26 -13.33
CA PHE A 96 1.41 -2.16 -12.22
C PHE A 96 0.72 -3.52 -12.36
N LYS A 97 -0.59 -3.53 -12.66
CA LYS A 97 -1.36 -4.76 -12.91
C LYS A 97 -0.74 -5.61 -14.02
N LYS A 98 -0.32 -4.99 -15.12
CA LYS A 98 0.35 -5.69 -16.23
C LYS A 98 1.68 -6.31 -15.78
N GLN A 99 2.49 -5.58 -15.02
CA GLN A 99 3.78 -6.09 -14.51
C GLN A 99 3.60 -7.31 -13.62
N VAL A 100 2.64 -7.26 -12.67
CA VAL A 100 2.34 -8.40 -11.78
C VAL A 100 1.93 -9.63 -12.59
N ASN A 101 1.08 -9.45 -13.62
CA ASN A 101 0.65 -10.56 -14.47
C ASN A 101 1.81 -11.17 -15.29
N ILE A 102 2.74 -10.35 -15.77
CA ILE A 102 3.94 -10.83 -16.48
C ILE A 102 4.81 -11.69 -15.55
N ILE A 103 5.07 -11.19 -14.33
CA ILE A 103 5.86 -11.92 -13.33
C ILE A 103 5.19 -13.24 -12.97
N ALA A 104 3.87 -13.24 -12.75
CA ALA A 104 3.12 -14.45 -12.45
C ALA A 104 3.23 -15.50 -13.57
N LEU A 105 3.16 -15.07 -14.83
CA LEU A 105 3.31 -15.95 -15.99
C LEU A 105 4.74 -16.52 -16.10
N GLU A 106 5.77 -15.70 -15.90
CA GLU A 106 7.16 -16.14 -15.86
C GLU A 106 7.41 -17.18 -14.76
N CYS A 107 6.92 -16.93 -13.53
CA CYS A 107 7.04 -17.86 -12.42
C CYS A 107 6.32 -19.19 -12.71
N SER A 108 5.12 -19.14 -13.30
CA SER A 108 4.39 -20.35 -13.70
C SER A 108 5.14 -21.13 -14.79
N SER A 109 5.75 -20.44 -15.74
CA SER A 109 6.53 -21.06 -16.81
C SER A 109 7.83 -21.70 -16.28
N MET A 110 8.55 -21.01 -15.39
CA MET A 110 9.73 -21.58 -14.71
C MET A 110 9.38 -22.80 -13.86
N LEU A 111 8.28 -22.75 -13.10
CA LEU A 111 7.82 -23.90 -12.31
C LEU A 111 7.46 -25.10 -13.20
N THR A 112 6.87 -24.86 -14.37
CA THR A 112 6.55 -25.92 -15.34
C THR A 112 7.79 -26.51 -16.01
N LEU A 113 8.87 -25.74 -16.12
CA LEU A 113 10.14 -26.19 -16.69
C LEU A 113 11.02 -26.99 -15.71
N ILE A 114 10.77 -26.83 -14.40
CA ILE A 114 11.52 -27.48 -13.31
C ILE A 114 10.84 -28.78 -12.85
N CYS A 115 9.53 -28.93 -13.09
CA CYS A 115 8.76 -30.15 -12.81
C CYS A 115 8.81 -31.14 -13.98
#